data_AF-A0A941VSQ4-F1
#
_entry.id   AF-A0A941VSQ4-F1
#
_cell.length_a   1.000
_cell.length_b   1.000
_cell.length_c   1.000
_cell.angle_alpha   90.00
_cell.angle_beta   90.00
_cell.angle_gamma   90.00
#
_symmetry.space_group_name_H-M   'P 1'
#
loop_
_entity.id
_entity.type
_entity.pdbx_description
1 polymer ?
#
loop_
_entity_poly.entity_id
_entity_poly.type
_entity_poly.pdbx_seq_one_letter_code
_entity_poly.pdbx_strand_id
1 'polypeptide(L)' 'MRWSYRIVTLFGTEVRLHVTFLALLGWYAFMAWRVGGDAAAAWSVGFLSLVFASVLLHEFGHVLMA' A
#
# COMPACT_ATOMS: atom_id res chain seq x y z
N MET A 1 -10.16 12.11 -7.10
CA MET A 1 -9.63 12.75 -5.87
C MET A 1 -8.32 13.44 -6.22
N ARG A 2 -8.15 14.73 -5.91
CA ARG A 2 -6.98 15.54 -6.35
C ARG A 2 -5.61 15.01 -5.89
N TRP A 3 -5.58 14.03 -4.99
CA TRP A 3 -4.38 13.46 -4.36
C TRP A 3 -4.23 11.95 -4.63
N SER A 4 -4.91 11.45 -5.67
CA SER A 4 -4.81 10.06 -6.09
C SER A 4 -4.03 9.99 -7.40
N TYR A 5 -2.94 9.24 -7.39
CA TYR A 5 -2.04 9.08 -8.52
C TYR A 5 -2.13 7.66 -9.06
N ARG A 6 -2.17 7.54 -10.39
CA ARG A 6 -2.09 6.26 -11.07
C ARG A 6 -0.71 5.64 -10.84
N ILE A 7 -0.67 4.43 -10.28
CA ILE A 7 0.57 3.67 -10.17
C ILE A 7 0.73 2.78 -11.40
N VAL A 8 -0.30 1.99 -11.70
CA VAL A 8 -0.22 0.91 -12.68
C VAL A 8 -1.59 0.68 -13.31
N THR A 9 -1.58 0.16 -14.53
CA THR A 9 -2.78 -0.34 -15.19
C THR A 9 -2.58 -1.84 -15.42
N LEU A 10 -3.44 -2.67 -14.84
CA LEU A 10 -3.39 -4.12 -14.95
C LEU A 10 -4.72 -4.61 -15.51
N PHE A 11 -4.68 -5.46 -16.54
CA PHE A 11 -5.89 -6.04 -17.16
C PHE A 11 -6.99 -5.02 -17.50
N GLY A 12 -6.59 -3.84 -18.01
CA GLY A 12 -7.53 -2.75 -18.34
C GLY A 12 -8.07 -1.95 -17.15
N THR A 13 -7.69 -2.31 -15.92
CA THR A 13 -8.10 -1.63 -14.68
C THR A 13 -7.01 -0.69 -14.18
N GLU A 14 -7.41 0.55 -13.87
CA GLU A 14 -6.49 1.57 -13.36
C GLU A 14 -6.35 1.48 -11.83
N VAL A 15 -5.15 1.13 -11.36
CA VAL A 15 -4.80 1.16 -9.94
C VAL A 15 -4.29 2.55 -9.59
N ARG A 16 -5.02 3.23 -8.71
CA ARG A 16 -4.65 4.56 -8.20
C ARG A 16 -4.39 4.50 -6.69
N LEU A 17 -3.35 5.19 -6.26
CA LEU A 17 -2.95 5.30 -4.86
C LEU A 17 -3.16 6.69 -4.34
N HIS A 18 -3.73 6.78 -3.14
CA HIS A 18 -3.92 8.06 -2.46
C HIS A 18 -2.69 8.41 -1.63
N VAL A 19 -2.30 9.69 -1.61
CA VAL A 19 -1.14 10.17 -0.82
C VAL A 19 -1.27 9.84 0.67
N THR A 20 -2.49 9.78 1.20
CA THR A 20 -2.72 9.40 2.60
C THR A 20 -2.23 7.99 2.93
N PHE A 21 -2.20 7.07 1.95
CA PHE A 21 -1.61 5.75 2.16
C PHE A 21 -0.08 5.84 2.32
N LEU A 22 0.58 6.69 1.54
CA LEU A 22 2.02 6.94 1.70
C LEU A 22 2.32 7.61 3.05
N ALA A 23 1.47 8.54 3.48
CA ALA A 23 1.58 9.14 4.82
C ALA A 23 1.41 8.09 5.93
N LEU A 24 0.48 7.13 5.76
CA LEU A 24 0.29 6.02 6.69
C LEU A 24 1.52 5.11 6.75
N LEU A 25 2.09 4.73 5.60
CA LEU A 25 3.34 3.97 5.53
C LEU A 25 4.49 4.69 6.23
N GLY A 26 4.67 5.98 5.96
CA GLY A 26 5.70 6.79 6.61
C GLY A 26 5.49 6.92 8.11
N TRP A 27 4.25 7.06 8.57
CA TRP A 27 3.90 7.11 9.99
C TRP A 27 4.21 5.81 10.71
N TYR A 28 3.81 4.66 10.13
CA TYR A 28 4.12 3.35 10.69
C TYR A 28 5.63 3.06 10.69
N ALA A 29 6.33 3.43 9.60
CA ALA A 29 7.78 3.34 9.52
C ALA A 29 8.44 4.12 10.66
N PHE A 30 8.02 5.37 10.86
CA PHE A 30 8.54 6.23 11.93
C PHE A 30 8.27 5.64 13.31
N MET A 31 7.03 5.21 13.58
CA MET A 31 6.68 4.61 14.87
C MET A 31 7.48 3.34 15.16
N ALA A 32 7.60 2.44 14.19
CA ALA A 32 8.39 1.22 14.33
C ALA A 32 9.90 1.52 14.49
N TRP A 33 10.41 2.51 13.75
CA TRP A 33 11.79 2.98 13.86
C TRP A 33 12.12 3.48 15.28
N ARG A 34 11.20 4.23 15.91
CA ARG A 34 11.39 4.74 17.26
C ARG A 34 11.53 3.65 18.32
N VAL A 35 11.01 2.45 18.07
CA VAL A 35 11.03 1.33 19.01
C VAL A 35 12.13 0.32 18.70
N GLY A 36 12.40 0.03 17.43
CA GLY A 36 13.29 -1.05 17.00
C GLY A 36 14.26 -0.71 15.88
N GLY A 37 14.43 0.58 15.56
CA GLY A 37 15.36 1.06 14.53
C GLY A 37 14.97 0.64 13.11
N ASP A 38 15.96 0.66 12.22
CA ASP A 38 15.75 0.52 10.78
C ASP A 38 15.14 -0.84 10.40
N ALA A 39 15.53 -1.91 11.08
CA ALA A 39 14.98 -3.25 10.83
C ALA A 39 13.48 -3.34 11.16
N ALA A 40 13.04 -2.74 12.28
CA ALA A 40 11.63 -2.70 12.64
C ALA A 40 10.81 -1.83 11.68
N ALA A 41 11.37 -0.70 11.26
CA ALA A 41 10.75 0.17 10.26
C ALA A 41 10.54 -0.55 8.93
N ALA A 42 11.59 -1.20 8.41
CA ALA A 42 11.53 -1.98 7.18
C ALA A 42 10.50 -3.11 7.29
N TRP A 43 10.45 -3.81 8.44
CA TRP A 43 9.47 -4.88 8.62
C TRP A 43 8.03 -4.36 8.64
N SER A 44 7.78 -3.26 9.35
CA SER A 44 6.45 -2.66 9.45
C SER A 44 5.94 -2.19 8.08
N VAL A 45 6.78 -1.50 7.31
CA VAL A 45 6.47 -1.04 5.95
C VAL A 45 6.25 -2.22 5.01
N GLY A 46 7.12 -3.23 5.05
CA GLY A 46 7.00 -4.44 4.23
C GLY A 46 5.71 -5.20 4.53
N PHE A 47 5.40 -5.40 5.81
CA PHE A 47 4.17 -6.06 6.24
C PHE A 47 2.92 -5.31 5.77
N LEU A 48 2.83 -3.99 6.02
CA LEU A 48 1.68 -3.19 5.61
C LEU A 48 1.51 -3.18 4.08
N SER A 49 2.61 -3.13 3.34
CA SER A 49 2.59 -3.18 1.87
C SER A 49 2.11 -4.53 1.34
N LEU A 50 2.49 -5.64 1.98
CA LEU A 50 2.02 -6.98 1.64
C LEU A 50 0.53 -7.16 1.92
N VAL A 51 0.04 -6.65 3.06
CA VAL A 51 -1.39 -6.65 3.37
C VAL A 51 -2.17 -5.86 2.32
N PHE A 52 -1.70 -4.66 1.96
CA PHE A 52 -2.31 -3.86 0.91
C PHE A 52 -2.30 -4.58 -0.45
N ALA A 53 -1.20 -5.25 -0.80
CA ALA A 53 -1.11 -6.04 -2.03
C ALA A 53 -2.10 -7.22 -2.03
N SER A 54 -2.31 -7.88 -0.89
CA SER A 54 -3.31 -8.96 -0.74
C SER A 54 -4.73 -8.44 -0.97
N VAL A 55 -5.08 -7.31 -0.37
CA VAL A 55 -6.38 -6.66 -0.59
C VAL A 55 -6.53 -6.25 -2.05
N LEU A 56 -5.50 -5.65 -2.65
CA LEU A 56 -5.55 -5.27 -4.07
C LEU A 56 -5.80 -6.50 -4.96
N LEU A 57 -5.12 -7.63 -4.68
CA LEU A 57 -5.32 -8.87 -5.42
C LEU A 57 -6.72 -9.45 -5.20
N HIS A 58 -7.28 -9.35 -4.00
CA HIS A 58 -8.67 -9.72 -3.70
C HIS A 58 -9.66 -8.89 -4.53
N GLU A 59 -9.48 -7.57 -4.59
CA GLU A 59 -10.32 -6.69 -5.42
C GLU A 59 -10.19 -7.01 -6.92
N PHE A 60 -8.99 -7.34 -7.39
CA PHE A 60 -8.80 -7.83 -8.75
C PHE A 60 -9.54 -9.14 -9.03
N GLY A 61 -9.68 -10.01 -8.02
CA GLY A 61 -10.52 -11.20 -8.12
C GLY A 61 -11.98 -10.87 -8.45
N HIS A 62 -12.54 -9.80 -7.85
CA HIS A 62 -13.88 -9.33 -8.17
C HIS A 62 -13.96 -8.75 -9.58
N VAL A 63 -12.94 -7.97 -9.99
CA VAL A 63 -12.92 -7.31 -11.31
C VAL A 63 -12.76 -8.30 -12.46
N LEU A 64 -11.96 -9.36 -12.29
CA LEU A 64 -11.70 -10.35 -13.35
C LEU A 64 -12.81 -11.40 -13.49
N MET A 65 -13.62 -11.59 -12.45
CA MET A 65 -14.77 -12.51 -12.48
C MET A 65 -16.07 -11.82 -12.94
N ALA A 66 -16.09 -10.48 -12.97
CA ALA A 66 -17.20 -9.66 -13.48
C ALA A 66 -17.18 -9.56 -15.00
#